data_AF-A0A0V0QH70-F1
#
_entry.id   AF-A0A0V0QH70-F1
#
_cell.length_a   1.000
_cell.length_b   1.000
_cell.length_c   1.000
_cell.angle_alpha   90.00
_cell.angle_beta   90.00
_cell.angle_gamma   90.00
#
_symmetry.space_group_name_H-M   'P 1'
#
loop_
_entity.id
_entity.type
_entity.pdbx_description
1 polymer ?
#
loop_
_entity_poly.entity_id
_entity_poly.type
_entity_poly.pdbx_seq_one_letter_code
_entity_poly.pdbx_strand_id
1 'polypeptide(L)'
;MQQANKNIVAEYKLVFVGDGGVGKTTFVKRHRTGEFEKKYNATQGVEVSNIDFFTNHGGIRFNIWDTAGQEKLGGLREGYYIGANAAIIMFDVTSRITYKDVPKWHKDLTRICENIPICLVGNKVDCKDRKVKARQITFHRKRNLQYYDVSAKSNYQYDKPFLWILRRLVQDPNLYLVEALALQPAEIVMDQNHIAQIEKEMADADQAVLPDDQDEEFA
;
A
#
# COMPACT_ATOMS: atom_id res chain seq x y z
N MET A 1 -31.18 13.60 -6.41
CA MET A 1 -29.92 12.91 -6.12
C MET A 1 -30.07 12.31 -4.74
N GLN A 2 -30.09 10.97 -4.61
CA GLN A 2 -30.14 10.34 -3.29
C GLN A 2 -28.85 10.69 -2.54
N GLN A 3 -28.96 11.22 -1.32
CA GLN A 3 -27.81 11.36 -0.43
C GLN A 3 -27.20 9.96 -0.22
N ALA A 4 -25.90 9.83 -0.47
CA ALA A 4 -25.18 8.60 -0.19
C ALA A 4 -25.39 8.23 1.29
N ASN A 5 -25.81 7.00 1.56
CA ASN A 5 -25.98 6.52 2.92
C ASN A 5 -24.62 6.47 3.62
N LYS A 6 -24.36 7.43 4.51
CA LYS A 6 -23.11 7.55 5.27
C LYS A 6 -23.03 6.66 6.51
N ASN A 7 -24.01 5.78 6.72
CA ASN A 7 -23.95 4.84 7.81
C ASN A 7 -22.79 3.85 7.60
N ILE A 8 -21.98 3.63 8.64
CA ILE A 8 -20.93 2.63 8.62
C ILE A 8 -21.58 1.25 8.78
N VAL A 9 -21.49 0.42 7.74
CA VAL A 9 -22.10 -0.92 7.69
C VAL A 9 -21.10 -2.04 7.95
N ALA A 10 -19.80 -1.77 7.81
CA ALA A 10 -18.74 -2.72 8.07
C ALA A 10 -17.47 -2.02 8.55
N GLU A 11 -16.71 -2.70 9.41
CA GLU A 11 -15.38 -2.27 9.83
C GLU A 11 -14.37 -3.39 9.62
N TYR A 12 -13.19 -3.04 9.11
CA TYR A 12 -12.11 -3.99 8.84
C TYR A 12 -10.78 -3.50 9.39
N LYS A 13 -10.00 -4.39 9.99
CA LYS A 13 -8.62 -4.12 10.38
C LYS A 13 -7.70 -4.21 9.17
N LEU A 14 -6.98 -3.12 8.87
CA LEU A 14 -6.00 -3.03 7.79
C LEU A 14 -4.61 -2.77 8.38
N VAL A 15 -3.68 -3.69 8.20
CA VAL A 15 -2.31 -3.53 8.74
C VAL A 15 -1.37 -3.01 7.66
N PHE A 16 -0.57 -2.00 8.00
CA PHE A 16 0.53 -1.49 7.17
C PHE A 16 1.86 -2.01 7.69
N VAL A 17 2.62 -2.67 6.82
CA VAL A 17 3.97 -3.19 7.11
C VAL A 17 4.97 -2.79 6.04
N GLY A 18 6.26 -2.93 6.34
CA GLY A 18 7.37 -2.50 5.49
C GLY A 18 8.39 -1.69 6.27
N ASP A 19 9.54 -1.44 5.66
CA ASP A 19 10.69 -0.81 6.31
C ASP A 19 10.42 0.59 6.88
N GLY A 20 11.33 1.04 7.75
CA GLY A 20 11.36 2.42 8.20
C GLY A 20 11.59 3.37 7.02
N GLY A 21 10.86 4.50 6.99
CA GLY A 21 11.07 5.54 5.98
C GLY A 21 10.46 5.29 4.60
N VAL A 22 9.79 4.15 4.36
CA VAL A 22 9.12 3.85 3.08
C VAL A 22 7.90 4.74 2.82
N GLY A 23 7.35 5.35 3.88
CA GLY A 23 6.25 6.33 3.79
C GLY A 23 4.87 5.84 4.26
N LYS A 24 4.79 4.75 5.02
CA LYS A 24 3.53 4.21 5.59
C LYS A 24 2.73 5.28 6.34
N THR A 25 3.33 5.91 7.34
CA THR A 25 2.69 6.97 8.15
C THR A 25 2.23 8.15 7.29
N THR A 26 3.06 8.62 6.35
CA THR A 26 2.66 9.69 5.42
C THR A 26 1.48 9.27 4.54
N PHE A 27 1.49 8.02 4.06
CA PHE A 27 0.41 7.45 3.26
C PHE A 27 -0.88 7.23 4.06
N VAL A 28 -0.82 6.99 5.37
CA VAL A 28 -2.02 6.91 6.23
C VAL A 28 -2.52 8.32 6.58
N LYS A 29 -1.64 9.20 7.06
CA LYS A 29 -1.98 10.58 7.44
C LYS A 29 -2.62 11.34 6.29
N ARG A 30 -2.10 11.20 5.07
CA ARG A 30 -2.64 11.91 3.91
C ARG A 30 -4.02 11.40 3.46
N HIS A 31 -4.43 10.17 3.81
CA HIS A 31 -5.83 9.74 3.65
C HIS A 31 -6.72 10.26 4.79
N ARG A 32 -6.16 10.46 5.99
CA ARG A 32 -6.91 10.87 7.19
C ARG A 32 -7.16 12.37 7.24
N THR A 33 -6.13 13.18 7.04
CA THR A 33 -6.17 14.65 7.18
C THR A 33 -5.92 15.38 5.86
N GLY A 34 -5.52 14.66 4.81
CA GLY A 34 -5.04 15.23 3.57
C GLY A 34 -3.60 15.78 3.66
N GLU A 35 -3.04 15.94 4.86
CA GLU A 35 -1.75 16.60 5.06
C GLU A 35 -0.56 15.72 4.66
N PHE A 36 0.45 16.35 4.06
CA PHE A 36 1.72 15.70 3.76
C PHE A 36 2.77 16.00 4.85
N GLU A 37 3.19 14.96 5.55
CA GLU A 37 4.27 15.07 6.54
C GLU A 37 5.64 15.03 5.85
N LYS A 38 6.36 16.16 5.87
CA LYS A 38 7.73 16.28 5.32
C LYS A 38 8.80 15.71 6.25
N LYS A 39 8.56 15.72 7.57
CA LYS A 39 9.53 15.26 8.56
C LYS A 39 9.35 13.77 8.83
N TYR A 40 10.42 13.00 8.67
CA TYR A 40 10.41 11.61 9.09
C TYR A 40 10.50 11.52 10.61
N ASN A 41 9.38 11.17 11.24
CA ASN A 41 9.30 10.79 12.64
C ASN A 41 9.03 9.27 12.69
N ALA A 42 9.99 8.50 13.21
CA ALA A 42 9.84 7.05 13.25
C ALA A 42 8.68 6.65 14.18
N THR A 43 7.73 5.88 13.66
CA THR A 43 6.63 5.30 14.44
C THR A 43 7.18 4.42 15.56
N GLN A 44 6.71 4.62 16.78
CA GLN A 44 7.03 3.79 17.94
C GLN A 44 5.91 2.77 18.14
N GLY A 45 6.20 1.48 17.93
CA GLY A 45 5.20 0.42 18.05
C GLY A 45 4.17 0.44 16.92
N VAL A 46 2.96 0.95 17.18
CA VAL A 46 1.85 1.04 16.23
C VAL A 46 1.04 2.32 16.47
N GLU A 47 0.63 2.99 15.40
CA GLU A 47 -0.40 4.04 15.43
C GLU A 47 -1.69 3.48 14.83
N VAL A 48 -2.80 3.58 15.56
CA VAL A 48 -4.12 3.16 15.07
C VAL A 48 -4.91 4.37 14.62
N SER A 49 -5.51 4.29 13.43
CA SER A 49 -6.29 5.37 12.83
C SER A 49 -7.50 4.83 12.08
N ASN A 50 -8.61 5.55 12.13
CA ASN A 50 -9.82 5.18 11.39
C ASN A 50 -9.93 6.00 10.11
N ILE A 51 -10.23 5.33 9.00
CA ILE A 51 -10.51 5.98 7.72
C ILE A 51 -11.80 5.39 7.15
N ASP A 52 -12.75 6.26 6.84
CA ASP A 52 -14.07 5.90 6.35
C ASP A 52 -14.13 6.07 4.84
N PHE A 53 -14.56 5.02 4.14
CA PHE A 53 -14.77 4.98 2.70
C PHE A 53 -16.26 4.83 2.42
N PHE A 54 -16.86 5.77 1.70
CA PHE A 54 -18.26 5.68 1.30
C PHE A 54 -18.35 5.04 -0.08
N THR A 55 -19.10 3.95 -0.17
CA THR A 55 -19.22 3.13 -1.38
C THR A 55 -20.67 2.98 -1.81
N ASN A 56 -20.90 2.35 -2.96
CA ASN A 56 -22.23 1.91 -3.41
C ASN A 56 -22.85 0.81 -2.51
N HIS A 57 -22.11 0.28 -1.53
CA HIS A 57 -22.58 -0.66 -0.51
C HIS A 57 -22.78 -0.03 0.87
N GLY A 58 -22.62 1.30 0.99
CA GLY A 58 -22.62 2.02 2.26
C GLY A 58 -21.22 2.40 2.73
N GLY A 59 -21.13 2.92 3.96
CA GLY A 59 -19.86 3.31 4.58
C GLY A 59 -19.09 2.11 5.11
N ILE A 60 -17.80 2.03 4.77
CA ILE A 60 -16.88 1.00 5.26
C ILE A 60 -15.73 1.70 5.98
N ARG A 61 -15.45 1.30 7.22
CA ARG A 61 -14.33 1.83 8.01
C ARG A 61 -13.13 0.89 7.97
N PHE A 62 -11.96 1.42 7.65
CA PHE A 62 -10.70 0.75 7.96
C PHE A 62 -10.17 1.24 9.30
N ASN A 63 -10.00 0.29 10.22
CA ASN A 63 -9.16 0.43 11.41
C ASN A 63 -7.71 0.16 10.98
N ILE A 64 -6.98 1.21 10.63
CA ILE A 64 -5.62 1.14 10.12
C ILE A 64 -4.62 1.00 11.25
N TRP A 65 -3.76 -0.01 11.16
CA TRP A 65 -2.65 -0.26 12.07
C TRP A 65 -1.35 0.07 11.34
N ASP A 66 -0.84 1.30 11.52
CA ASP A 66 0.45 1.75 10.99
C ASP A 66 1.58 1.27 11.90
N THR A 67 2.32 0.24 11.47
CA THR A 67 3.35 -0.40 12.29
C THR A 67 4.72 0.23 12.11
N ALA A 68 5.52 0.21 13.18
CA ALA A 68 6.92 0.60 13.14
C ALA A 68 7.72 -0.29 12.18
N GLY A 69 8.35 0.35 11.18
CA GLY A 69 9.22 -0.32 10.22
C GLY A 69 10.64 -0.65 10.74
N GLN A 70 10.96 -0.26 11.98
CA GLN A 70 12.29 -0.46 12.58
C GLN A 70 12.38 -1.85 13.22
N GLU A 71 13.44 -2.61 12.89
CA GLU A 71 13.61 -4.00 13.33
C GLU A 71 13.77 -4.18 14.84
N LYS A 72 14.17 -3.12 15.56
CA LYS A 72 14.44 -3.14 17.00
C LYS A 72 13.24 -3.49 17.88
N LEU A 73 12.04 -3.60 17.31
CA LEU A 73 10.78 -3.92 18.01
C LEU A 73 10.17 -5.27 17.56
N GLY A 74 10.94 -6.13 16.87
CA GLY A 74 10.45 -7.33 16.18
C GLY A 74 9.57 -8.28 17.01
N GLY A 75 9.83 -8.45 18.32
CA GLY A 75 9.05 -9.36 19.17
C GLY A 75 7.61 -8.91 19.47
N LEU A 76 7.32 -7.60 19.44
CA LEU A 76 5.96 -7.08 19.69
C LEU A 76 5.10 -7.02 18.42
N ARG A 77 5.72 -7.25 17.25
CA ARG A 77 5.11 -6.98 15.94
C ARG A 77 4.08 -8.03 15.52
N GLU A 78 4.29 -9.31 15.87
CA GLU A 78 3.34 -10.38 15.55
C GLU A 78 1.95 -10.13 16.19
N GLY A 79 1.93 -9.57 17.41
CA GLY A 79 0.68 -9.22 18.10
C GLY A 79 -0.15 -8.17 17.36
N TYR A 80 0.49 -7.29 16.58
CA TYR A 80 -0.22 -6.28 15.79
C TYR A 80 -0.95 -6.88 14.58
N TYR A 81 -0.55 -8.06 14.11
CA TYR A 81 -1.16 -8.71 12.96
C TYR A 81 -2.44 -9.44 13.30
N ILE A 82 -2.57 -9.94 14.54
CA ILE A 82 -3.71 -10.73 14.98
C ILE A 82 -5.05 -10.05 14.62
N GLY A 83 -5.92 -10.79 13.92
CA GLY A 83 -7.22 -10.30 13.49
C GLY A 83 -7.21 -9.31 12.34
N ALA A 84 -6.09 -9.14 11.62
CA ALA A 84 -6.08 -8.36 10.38
C ALA A 84 -7.05 -8.97 9.36
N ASN A 85 -7.86 -8.12 8.73
CA ASN A 85 -8.72 -8.53 7.62
C ASN A 85 -8.01 -8.36 6.27
N ALA A 86 -7.07 -7.43 6.17
CA ALA A 86 -6.26 -7.17 5.00
C ALA A 86 -4.92 -6.52 5.39
N ALA A 87 -3.98 -6.46 4.46
CA ALA A 87 -2.70 -5.78 4.68
C ALA A 87 -2.18 -5.03 3.44
N ILE A 88 -1.35 -4.02 3.72
CA ILE A 88 -0.51 -3.34 2.74
C ILE A 88 0.96 -3.56 3.13
N ILE A 89 1.74 -4.11 2.22
CA ILE A 89 3.21 -4.18 2.33
C ILE A 89 3.77 -3.06 1.47
N MET A 90 4.48 -2.11 2.08
CA MET A 90 5.01 -0.94 1.39
C MET A 90 6.54 -0.96 1.32
N PHE A 91 7.09 -0.63 0.16
CA PHE A 91 8.52 -0.36 -0.04
C PHE A 91 8.72 0.97 -0.75
N ASP A 92 9.98 1.42 -0.80
CA ASP A 92 10.40 2.66 -1.46
C ASP A 92 11.13 2.35 -2.77
N VAL A 93 10.60 2.82 -3.91
CA VAL A 93 11.21 2.54 -5.22
C VAL A 93 12.59 3.17 -5.39
N THR A 94 12.99 4.11 -4.53
CA THR A 94 14.31 4.74 -4.49
C THR A 94 15.32 3.96 -3.62
N SER A 95 14.90 2.87 -2.97
CA SER A 95 15.70 2.10 -2.03
C SER A 95 15.57 0.59 -2.25
N ARG A 96 16.58 -0.03 -2.90
CA ARG A 96 16.57 -1.47 -3.22
C ARG A 96 16.42 -2.37 -2.01
N ILE A 97 17.03 -2.00 -0.88
CA ILE A 97 16.96 -2.79 0.35
C ILE A 97 15.50 -2.96 0.82
N THR A 98 14.69 -1.91 0.71
CA THR A 98 13.28 -1.97 1.15
C THR A 98 12.43 -2.92 0.31
N TYR A 99 12.80 -3.15 -0.96
CA TYR A 99 12.16 -4.17 -1.78
C TYR A 99 12.68 -5.57 -1.45
N LYS A 100 13.99 -5.70 -1.19
CA LYS A 100 14.63 -6.97 -0.78
C LYS A 100 14.03 -7.52 0.51
N ASP A 101 13.56 -6.64 1.40
CA ASP A 101 12.94 -7.03 2.67
C ASP A 101 11.43 -7.37 2.56
N VAL A 102 10.77 -7.12 1.42
CA VAL A 102 9.34 -7.46 1.20
C VAL A 102 9.02 -8.94 1.51
N PRO A 103 9.83 -9.94 1.06
CA PRO A 103 9.58 -11.34 1.39
C PRO A 103 9.56 -11.64 2.90
N LYS A 104 10.41 -10.94 3.68
CA LYS A 104 10.43 -11.06 5.14
C LYS A 104 9.13 -10.55 5.75
N TRP A 105 8.70 -9.34 5.36
CA TRP A 105 7.45 -8.75 5.82
C TRP A 105 6.23 -9.61 5.48
N HIS A 106 6.20 -10.14 4.25
CA HIS A 106 5.16 -11.06 3.81
C HIS A 106 5.15 -12.33 4.66
N LYS A 107 6.32 -12.97 4.86
CA LYS A 107 6.43 -14.20 5.66
C LYS A 107 5.92 -14.00 7.09
N ASP A 108 6.34 -12.93 7.75
CA ASP A 108 5.94 -12.61 9.13
C ASP A 108 4.42 -12.38 9.22
N LEU A 109 3.85 -11.68 8.24
CA LEU A 109 2.41 -11.44 8.17
C LEU A 109 1.62 -12.74 7.94
N THR A 110 2.00 -13.54 6.94
CA THR A 110 1.27 -14.77 6.57
C THR A 110 1.41 -15.88 7.61
N ARG A 111 2.40 -15.80 8.51
CA ARG A 111 2.52 -16.68 9.66
C ARG A 111 1.37 -16.50 10.66
N ILE A 112 0.82 -15.29 10.75
CA ILE A 112 -0.24 -14.91 11.70
C ILE A 112 -1.60 -14.83 11.02
N CYS A 113 -1.65 -14.35 9.77
CA CYS A 113 -2.88 -14.14 9.02
C CYS A 113 -2.85 -14.92 7.72
N GLU A 114 -3.60 -16.02 7.68
CA GLU A 114 -3.77 -16.81 6.47
C GLU A 114 -4.90 -16.24 5.60
N ASN A 115 -4.71 -16.27 4.28
CA ASN A 115 -5.76 -16.00 3.27
C ASN A 115 -6.41 -14.59 3.33
N ILE A 116 -5.70 -13.57 3.82
CA ILE A 116 -6.17 -12.18 3.76
C ILE A 116 -5.75 -11.49 2.45
N PRO A 117 -6.52 -10.53 1.92
CA PRO A 117 -6.07 -9.68 0.81
C PRO A 117 -4.83 -8.88 1.21
N ILE A 118 -3.76 -9.02 0.42
CA ILE A 118 -2.50 -8.29 0.62
C ILE A 118 -2.19 -7.51 -0.65
N CYS A 119 -1.98 -6.21 -0.50
CA CYS A 119 -1.52 -5.34 -1.58
C CYS A 119 -0.06 -4.95 -1.37
N LEU A 120 0.79 -5.20 -2.35
CA LEU A 120 2.16 -4.69 -2.43
C LEU A 120 2.13 -3.28 -3.01
N VAL A 121 2.86 -2.35 -2.40
CA VAL A 121 2.85 -0.94 -2.79
C VAL A 121 4.27 -0.42 -2.91
N GLY A 122 4.66 0.04 -4.10
CA GLY A 122 5.90 0.75 -4.37
C GLY A 122 5.68 2.25 -4.26
N ASN A 123 6.11 2.87 -3.16
CA ASN A 123 5.92 4.30 -2.92
C ASN A 123 7.08 5.15 -3.48
N LYS A 124 6.85 6.47 -3.57
CA LYS A 124 7.79 7.51 -4.01
C LYS A 124 8.15 7.46 -5.49
N VAL A 125 7.21 7.01 -6.32
CA VAL A 125 7.39 6.97 -7.78
C VAL A 125 7.46 8.34 -8.42
N ASP A 126 7.19 9.41 -7.67
CA ASP A 126 7.48 10.78 -8.09
C ASP A 126 8.99 11.08 -8.21
N CYS A 127 9.83 10.27 -7.57
CA CYS A 127 11.28 10.41 -7.69
C CYS A 127 11.80 9.87 -9.03
N LYS A 128 12.55 10.70 -9.76
CA LYS A 128 13.17 10.31 -11.04
C LYS A 128 14.31 9.30 -10.86
N ASP A 129 15.01 9.33 -9.71
CA ASP A 129 16.07 8.35 -9.38
C ASP A 129 15.47 7.05 -8.82
N ARG A 130 14.64 6.38 -9.64
CA ARG A 130 14.03 5.09 -9.32
C ARG A 130 15.09 4.00 -9.37
N LYS A 131 15.34 3.33 -8.24
CA LYS A 131 16.35 2.26 -8.10
C LYS A 131 15.79 0.85 -8.24
N VAL A 132 14.49 0.67 -7.99
CA VAL A 132 13.75 -0.59 -8.15
C VAL A 132 12.84 -0.46 -9.37
N LYS A 133 13.26 -1.04 -10.51
CA LYS A 133 12.55 -0.94 -11.79
C LYS A 133 11.37 -1.91 -11.84
N ALA A 134 10.35 -1.61 -12.66
CA ALA A 134 9.16 -2.46 -12.85
C ALA A 134 9.51 -3.95 -13.06
N ARG A 135 10.46 -4.25 -13.96
CA ARG A 135 10.94 -5.62 -14.23
C ARG A 135 11.53 -6.38 -13.04
N GLN A 136 11.98 -5.68 -12.00
CA GLN A 136 12.55 -6.28 -10.79
C GLN A 136 11.45 -6.60 -9.76
N ILE A 137 10.25 -6.04 -9.93
CA ILE A 137 9.16 -6.15 -8.96
C ILE A 137 8.33 -7.40 -9.28
N THR A 138 8.88 -8.58 -9.04
CA THR A 138 8.28 -9.87 -9.40
C THR A 138 7.52 -10.54 -8.27
N PHE A 139 7.81 -10.17 -7.01
CA PHE A 139 7.28 -10.83 -5.81
C PHE A 139 5.75 -10.96 -5.78
N HIS A 140 5.03 -9.93 -6.25
CA HIS A 140 3.58 -9.94 -6.26
C HIS A 140 3.01 -11.04 -7.18
N ARG A 141 3.64 -11.32 -8.33
CA ARG A 141 3.25 -12.42 -9.22
C ARG A 141 3.56 -13.77 -8.60
N LYS A 142 4.72 -13.92 -7.95
CA LYS A 142 5.13 -15.15 -7.25
C LYS A 142 4.20 -15.52 -6.09
N ARG A 143 3.55 -14.52 -5.46
CA ARG A 143 2.65 -14.71 -4.30
C ARG A 143 1.19 -14.38 -4.58
N ASN A 144 0.81 -14.14 -5.84
CA ASN A 144 -0.55 -13.76 -6.25
C ASN A 144 -1.11 -12.54 -5.48
N LEU A 145 -0.28 -11.52 -5.29
CA LEU A 145 -0.62 -10.25 -4.65
C LEU A 145 -0.94 -9.20 -5.73
N GLN A 146 -1.74 -8.20 -5.36
CA GLN A 146 -1.87 -7.01 -6.19
C GLN A 146 -0.68 -6.09 -5.97
N TYR A 147 -0.21 -5.44 -7.04
CA TYR A 147 0.81 -4.40 -6.96
C TYR A 147 0.26 -3.05 -7.45
N TYR A 148 0.70 -1.95 -6.81
CA TYR A 148 0.53 -0.60 -7.30
C TYR A 148 1.79 0.24 -7.06
N ASP A 149 2.15 1.03 -8.08
CA ASP A 149 3.04 2.18 -7.95
C ASP A 149 2.23 3.36 -7.40
N VAL A 150 2.70 3.97 -6.30
CA VAL A 150 2.02 5.11 -5.68
C VAL A 150 3.00 6.24 -5.35
N SER A 151 2.47 7.44 -5.24
CA SER A 151 3.19 8.53 -4.57
C SER A 151 2.28 9.23 -3.57
N ALA A 152 2.63 9.07 -2.30
CA ALA A 152 2.04 9.87 -1.23
C ALA A 152 2.36 11.36 -1.37
N LYS A 153 3.28 11.79 -2.24
CA LYS A 153 3.64 13.20 -2.43
C LYS A 153 2.78 13.86 -3.52
N SER A 154 2.48 13.13 -4.59
CA SER A 154 1.73 13.63 -5.74
C SER A 154 0.27 13.18 -5.82
N ASN A 155 -0.20 12.36 -4.88
CA ASN A 155 -1.49 11.65 -4.93
C ASN A 155 -1.60 10.63 -6.09
N TYR A 156 -0.50 10.26 -6.76
CA TYR A 156 -0.54 9.29 -7.86
C TYR A 156 -1.00 7.90 -7.36
N GLN A 157 -2.07 7.40 -7.99
CA GLN A 157 -2.73 6.10 -7.71
C GLN A 157 -3.04 5.83 -6.23
N TYR A 158 -3.23 6.89 -5.46
CA TYR A 158 -3.25 6.84 -4.00
C TYR A 158 -4.45 6.06 -3.43
N ASP A 159 -5.57 6.08 -4.13
CA ASP A 159 -6.83 5.39 -3.81
C ASP A 159 -6.83 3.90 -4.20
N LYS A 160 -6.06 3.52 -5.22
CA LYS A 160 -6.12 2.18 -5.84
C LYS A 160 -5.87 1.02 -4.85
N PRO A 161 -4.88 1.07 -3.93
CA PRO A 161 -4.68 0.00 -2.96
C PRO A 161 -5.91 -0.23 -2.08
N PHE A 162 -6.54 0.85 -1.59
CA PHE A 162 -7.73 0.75 -0.75
C PHE A 162 -8.93 0.22 -1.53
N LEU A 163 -9.17 0.73 -2.72
CA LEU A 163 -10.28 0.29 -3.56
C LEU A 163 -10.16 -1.20 -3.93
N TRP A 164 -8.96 -1.67 -4.24
CA TRP A 164 -8.74 -3.10 -4.50
C TRP A 164 -9.00 -3.95 -3.26
N ILE A 165 -8.52 -3.54 -2.08
CA ILE A 165 -8.79 -4.26 -0.82
C ILE A 165 -10.29 -4.28 -0.51
N LEU A 166 -10.99 -3.15 -0.66
CA LEU A 166 -12.44 -3.07 -0.45
C LEU A 166 -13.20 -4.05 -1.35
N ARG A 167 -12.88 -4.09 -2.64
CA ARG A 167 -13.47 -5.05 -3.59
C ARG A 167 -13.24 -6.50 -3.19
N ARG A 168 -12.05 -6.82 -2.67
CA ARG A 168 -11.73 -8.17 -2.20
C ARG A 168 -12.49 -8.54 -0.92
N LEU A 169 -12.59 -7.62 0.04
CA LEU A 169 -13.28 -7.85 1.31
C LEU A 169 -14.80 -7.96 1.14
N VAL A 170 -15.39 -7.13 0.28
CA VAL A 170 -16.82 -7.14 -0.05
C VAL A 170 -17.17 -8.21 -1.09
N GLN A 171 -16.16 -8.78 -1.77
CA GLN A 171 -16.33 -9.75 -2.85
C GLN A 171 -17.16 -9.22 -4.04
N ASP A 172 -17.10 -7.91 -4.28
CA ASP A 172 -17.74 -7.26 -5.43
C ASP A 172 -16.70 -6.49 -6.25
N PRO A 173 -16.35 -6.94 -7.47
CA PRO A 173 -15.42 -6.22 -8.34
C PRO A 173 -15.98 -4.87 -8.82
N ASN A 174 -17.30 -4.67 -8.79
CA ASN A 174 -17.97 -3.44 -9.21
C ASN A 174 -18.09 -2.41 -8.10
N LEU A 175 -17.58 -2.67 -6.89
CA LEU A 175 -17.55 -1.69 -5.82
C LEU A 175 -16.79 -0.44 -6.28
N TYR A 176 -17.38 0.73 -6.04
CA TYR A 176 -16.81 2.04 -6.31
C TYR A 176 -17.05 3.01 -5.16
N LEU A 177 -16.18 4.01 -5.03
CA LEU A 177 -16.34 5.09 -4.07
C LEU A 177 -17.39 6.08 -4.58
N VAL A 178 -18.38 6.41 -3.75
CA VAL A 178 -19.44 7.38 -4.10
C VAL A 178 -19.01 8.82 -3.81
N GLU A 179 -17.96 9.00 -3.00
CA GLU A 179 -17.35 10.29 -2.71
C GLU A 179 -15.85 10.23 -3.03
N ALA A 180 -15.31 11.34 -3.53
CA ALA A 180 -13.87 11.46 -3.68
C ALA A 180 -13.21 11.51 -2.30
N LEU A 181 -11.99 10.96 -2.21
CA LEU A 181 -11.18 11.08 -1.00
C LEU A 181 -10.89 12.55 -0.71
N ALA A 182 -11.05 12.97 0.54
CA ALA A 182 -10.75 14.33 1.00
C ALA A 182 -9.24 14.56 1.08
N LEU A 183 -8.58 14.63 -0.07
CA LEU A 183 -7.14 14.86 -0.19
C LEU A 183 -6.86 16.36 -0.30
N GLN A 184 -5.88 16.86 0.45
CA GLN A 184 -5.31 18.17 0.16
C GLN A 184 -4.58 18.12 -1.21
N PRO A 185 -4.40 19.29 -1.84
CA PRO A 185 -3.66 19.40 -3.09
C PRO A 185 -2.32 18.65 -3.04
N ALA A 186 -1.95 18.06 -4.18
CA ALA A 186 -0.68 17.39 -4.34
C ALA A 186 0.47 18.35 -4.00
N GLU A 187 1.50 17.89 -3.27
CA GLU A 187 2.67 18.73 -2.96
C GLU A 187 3.51 18.98 -4.22
N ILE A 188 3.41 18.06 -5.18
CA ILE A 188 4.00 18.17 -6.50
C ILE A 188 3.04 17.55 -7.52
N VAL A 189 3.11 18.04 -8.76
CA VAL A 189 2.47 17.39 -9.90
C VAL A 189 3.52 16.52 -10.58
N MET A 190 3.20 15.24 -10.79
CA MET A 190 4.06 14.36 -11.57
C MET A 190 3.98 14.71 -13.06
N ASP A 191 5.12 14.72 -13.72
CA ASP A 191 5.21 14.95 -15.16
C ASP A 191 4.47 13.85 -15.95
N GLN A 192 3.74 14.24 -16.99
CA GLN A 192 2.93 13.30 -17.78
C GLN A 192 3.78 12.27 -18.54
N ASN A 193 4.96 12.65 -19.03
CA ASN A 193 5.85 11.69 -19.70
C ASN A 193 6.42 10.69 -18.70
N HIS A 194 6.72 11.14 -17.48
CA HIS A 194 7.14 10.26 -16.38
C HIS A 194 6.04 9.27 -15.99
N ILE A 195 4.78 9.72 -15.89
CA ILE A 195 3.63 8.82 -15.65
C ILE A 195 3.50 7.80 -16.78
N ALA A 196 3.50 8.25 -18.04
CA ALA A 196 3.38 7.36 -19.20
C ALA A 196 4.51 6.34 -19.27
N GLN A 197 5.74 6.74 -18.90
CA GLN A 197 6.87 5.83 -18.82
C GLN A 197 6.67 4.77 -17.73
N ILE A 198 6.24 5.16 -16.53
CA ILE A 198 5.94 4.21 -15.44
C ILE A 198 4.87 3.20 -15.89
N GLU A 199 3.77 3.67 -16.47
CA GLU A 199 2.68 2.81 -16.91
C GLU A 199 3.13 1.84 -18.00
N LYS A 200 3.94 2.30 -18.96
CA LYS A 200 4.52 1.44 -19.99
C LYS A 200 5.46 0.40 -19.41
N GLU A 201 6.40 0.80 -18.55
CA GLU A 201 7.35 -0.14 -17.92
C GLU A 201 6.64 -1.20 -17.08
N MET A 202 5.54 -0.84 -16.41
CA MET A 202 4.71 -1.78 -15.66
C MET A 202 3.97 -2.75 -16.59
N ALA A 203 3.36 -2.27 -17.67
CA ALA A 203 2.68 -3.12 -18.64
C ALA A 203 3.64 -4.12 -19.31
N ASP A 204 4.86 -3.67 -19.65
CA ASP A 204 5.91 -4.53 -20.20
C ASP A 204 6.36 -5.59 -19.18
N ALA A 205 6.48 -5.22 -17.90
CA ALA A 205 6.87 -6.14 -16.83
C ALA A 205 5.80 -7.19 -16.50
N ASP A 206 4.52 -6.84 -16.62
CA ASP A 206 3.41 -7.78 -16.40
C ASP A 206 3.36 -8.89 -17.47
N GLN A 207 3.81 -8.58 -18.69
CA GLN A 207 3.89 -9.53 -19.80
C GLN A 207 5.20 -10.34 -19.80
N ALA A 208 6.22 -9.90 -19.06
CA ALA A 208 7.51 -10.58 -19.02
C ALA A 208 7.42 -11.95 -18.33
N VAL A 209 8.25 -12.90 -18.76
CA VAL A 209 8.41 -14.19 -18.05
C VAL A 209 9.08 -13.93 -16.71
N LEU A 210 8.60 -14.61 -15.66
CA LEU A 210 9.24 -14.51 -14.34
C LEU A 210 10.63 -15.14 -14.40
N PRO A 211 11.67 -14.48 -13.84
CA PRO A 211 12.98 -15.11 -13.71
C PRO A 211 12.89 -16.33 -12.79
N ASP A 212 13.70 -17.34 -13.07
CA ASP A 212 13.79 -18.53 -12.24
C ASP A 212 14.35 -18.15 -10.87
N ASP A 213 13.91 -18.84 -9.81
CA ASP A 213 14.31 -18.52 -8.43
C ASP A 213 15.83 -18.64 -8.19
N GLN A 214 16.57 -19.30 -9.10
CA GLN A 214 18.04 -19.43 -9.05
C GLN A 214 18.79 -18.16 -9.47
N ASP A 215 18.15 -17.26 -10.23
CA ASP A 215 18.80 -16.06 -10.76
C ASP A 215 18.84 -14.88 -9.76
N GLU A 216 18.15 -14.99 -8.61
CA GLU A 216 18.06 -13.91 -7.60
C GLU A 216 19.21 -13.91 -6.59
N GLU A 217 20.05 -14.95 -6.55
CA GLU A 217 21.19 -15.03 -5.62
C GLU A 217 22.39 -14.16 -6.04
N PHE A 218 22.38 -13.60 -7.26
CA PHE A 218 23.51 -12.91 -7.87
C PHE A 218 23.25 -11.45 -8.33
N ALA A 219 22.17 -10.78 -7.87
CA ALA A 219 21.81 -9.42 -8.30
C ALA A 219 21.70 -8.37 -7.17
#